data_AF-A0A951APT1-F1
#
_entry.id   AF-A0A951APT1-F1
#
_cell.length_a   1.000
_cell.length_b   1.000
_cell.length_c   1.000
_cell.angle_alpha   90.00
_cell.angle_beta   90.00
_cell.angle_gamma   90.00
#
_symmetry.space_group_name_H-M   'P 1'
#
loop_
_entity.id
_entity.type
_entity.pdbx_description
1 polymer ?
#
loop_
_entity_poly.entity_id
_entity_poly.type
_entity_poly.pdbx_seq_one_letter_code
_entity_poly.pdbx_strand_id
1 'polypeptide(L)'
;MVSIPLPLGLGNYVLPTATVTPFNAAGTVQFEDATTTLGTPIPVIGGVAVAPLTALPAGTHSITAVFIPTNPANFTPSTSNTVTVKF
;
A
#
# COMPACT_ATOMS: atom_id res chain seq x y z
N MET A 1 -19.13 -17.82 -5.04
CA MET A 1 -17.73 -17.59 -4.67
C MET A 1 -16.98 -17.24 -5.94
N VAL A 2 -16.49 -16.01 -6.08
CA VAL A 2 -15.65 -15.64 -7.24
C VAL A 2 -14.20 -15.86 -6.80
N SER A 3 -13.61 -16.95 -7.26
CA SER A 3 -12.17 -17.20 -7.15
C SER A 3 -11.56 -16.80 -8.48
N ILE A 4 -10.72 -15.77 -8.46
CA ILE A 4 -9.92 -15.33 -9.60
C ILE A 4 -8.67 -16.21 -9.62
N PRO A 5 -8.46 -17.07 -10.64
CA PRO A 5 -7.26 -17.90 -10.71
C PRO A 5 -6.03 -17.00 -10.91
N LEU A 6 -5.05 -17.08 -10.00
CA LEU A 6 -3.73 -16.49 -10.25
C LEU A 6 -3.09 -17.23 -11.44
N PRO A 7 -2.52 -16.53 -12.44
CA PRO A 7 -1.71 -17.16 -13.47
C PRO A 7 -0.49 -17.80 -12.79
N LEU A 8 -0.43 -19.13 -12.79
CA LEU A 8 0.71 -19.88 -12.30
C LEU A 8 1.93 -19.58 -13.19
N GLY A 9 2.89 -18.79 -12.70
CA GLY A 9 4.26 -18.88 -13.23
C GLY A 9 5.14 -17.63 -13.33
N LEU A 10 4.68 -16.39 -13.14
CA LEU A 10 5.54 -15.21 -13.28
C LEU A 10 5.16 -14.08 -12.32
N GLY A 11 6.05 -13.77 -11.37
CA GLY A 11 5.91 -12.64 -10.45
C GLY A 11 5.07 -13.02 -9.23
N ASN A 12 5.63 -12.83 -8.05
CA ASN A 12 4.84 -13.02 -6.84
C ASN A 12 4.02 -11.76 -6.61
N TYR A 13 2.71 -11.91 -6.50
CA TYR A 13 1.80 -10.77 -6.39
C TYR A 13 1.56 -10.38 -4.93
N VAL A 14 1.59 -9.08 -4.63
CA VAL A 14 1.15 -8.51 -3.35
C VAL A 14 -0.06 -7.61 -3.58
N LEU A 15 -0.98 -7.60 -2.62
CA LEU A 15 -2.05 -6.62 -2.52
C LEU A 15 -1.87 -5.79 -1.23
N PRO A 16 -1.10 -4.68 -1.27
CA PRO A 16 -0.87 -3.86 -0.07
C PRO A 16 -2.14 -3.15 0.40
N THR A 17 -2.36 -3.16 1.71
CA THR A 17 -3.48 -2.47 2.36
C THR A 17 -2.96 -1.61 3.50
N ALA A 18 -3.41 -0.37 3.59
CA ALA A 18 -3.08 0.54 4.68
C ALA A 18 -4.35 1.04 5.36
N THR A 19 -4.34 1.06 6.69
CA THR A 19 -5.40 1.63 7.52
C THR A 19 -4.92 2.94 8.12
N VAL A 20 -5.71 4.00 7.98
CA VAL A 20 -5.42 5.35 8.47
C VAL A 20 -6.42 5.68 9.57
N THR A 21 -5.90 6.13 10.71
CA THR A 21 -6.68 6.62 11.83
C THR A 21 -6.37 8.11 12.06
N PRO A 22 -7.39 8.94 12.30
CA PRO A 22 -8.83 8.62 12.38
C PRO A 22 -9.46 8.35 11.00
N PHE A 23 -10.62 7.67 10.97
CA PHE A 23 -11.25 7.20 9.72
C PHE A 23 -11.63 8.33 8.74
N ASN A 24 -11.79 9.56 9.26
CA ASN A 24 -12.13 10.75 8.50
C ASN A 24 -10.90 11.54 8.01
N ALA A 25 -9.68 11.00 8.19
CA ALA A 25 -8.47 11.59 7.67
C ALA A 25 -8.48 11.53 6.13
N ALA A 26 -8.74 12.67 5.49
CA ALA A 26 -8.64 12.81 4.06
C ALA A 26 -7.17 12.93 3.63
N GLY A 27 -6.76 12.09 2.69
CA GLY A 27 -5.40 12.06 2.16
C GLY A 27 -5.19 10.91 1.19
N THR A 28 -3.94 10.68 0.85
CA THR A 28 -3.49 9.58 -0.02
C THR A 28 -2.45 8.75 0.69
N VAL A 29 -2.37 7.46 0.38
CA VAL A 29 -1.29 6.57 0.81
C VAL A 29 -0.42 6.23 -0.39
N GLN A 30 0.87 6.52 -0.31
CA GLN A 30 1.87 5.99 -1.23
C GLN A 30 2.42 4.69 -0.64
N PHE A 31 2.36 3.60 -1.41
CA PHE A 31 3.04 2.36 -1.06
C PHE A 31 4.44 2.35 -1.65
N GLU A 32 5.39 1.81 -0.90
CA GLU A 32 6.80 1.75 -1.31
C GLU A 32 7.37 0.37 -0.99
N ASP A 33 8.25 -0.11 -1.84
CA ASP A 33 9.16 -1.22 -1.57
C ASP A 33 10.57 -0.66 -1.37
N ALA A 34 10.99 -0.65 -0.10
CA ALA A 34 12.17 0.07 0.38
C ALA A 34 12.12 1.57 0.03
N THR A 35 12.70 1.97 -1.11
CA THR A 35 12.71 3.35 -1.60
C THR A 35 12.02 3.49 -2.96
N THR A 36 11.48 2.40 -3.51
CA THR A 36 10.83 2.37 -4.81
C THR A 36 9.33 2.51 -4.63
N THR A 37 8.72 3.50 -5.29
CA THR A 37 7.27 3.69 -5.24
C THR A 37 6.54 2.58 -5.97
N LEU A 38 5.57 1.96 -5.29
CA LEU A 38 4.69 0.95 -5.86
C LEU A 38 3.45 1.63 -6.43
N GLY A 39 3.55 2.03 -7.71
CA GLY A 39 2.47 2.71 -8.40
C GLY A 39 2.22 4.14 -7.89
N THR A 40 1.02 4.66 -8.17
CA THR A 40 0.60 6.02 -7.80
C THR A 40 0.01 6.09 -6.40
N PRO A 41 0.00 7.27 -5.73
CA PRO A 41 -0.68 7.46 -4.46
C PRO A 41 -2.16 7.06 -4.54
N ILE A 42 -2.64 6.33 -3.53
CA ILE A 42 -4.01 5.81 -3.46
C ILE A 42 -4.85 6.65 -2.49
N PRO A 43 -6.03 7.14 -2.87
CA PRO A 43 -6.88 7.90 -1.96
C PRO A 43 -7.36 7.04 -0.78
N VAL A 44 -7.37 7.63 0.41
CA VAL A 44 -7.95 7.00 1.60
C VAL A 44 -9.47 7.16 1.55
N ILE A 45 -10.19 6.04 1.59
CA ILE A 45 -11.65 6.00 1.59
C ILE A 45 -12.10 5.24 2.84
N GLY A 46 -12.83 5.90 3.73
CA GLY A 46 -13.29 5.30 4.98
C GLY A 46 -12.16 4.84 5.91
N GLY A 47 -11.02 5.53 5.89
CA GLY A 47 -9.83 5.17 6.69
C GLY A 47 -9.01 4.02 6.11
N VAL A 48 -9.26 3.59 4.86
CA VAL A 48 -8.51 2.50 4.22
C VAL A 48 -8.03 2.92 2.84
N ALA A 49 -6.79 2.56 2.51
CA ALA A 49 -6.24 2.62 1.16
C ALA A 49 -5.80 1.22 0.73
N VAL A 50 -6.24 0.79 -0.45
CA VAL A 50 -5.92 -0.52 -1.02
C VAL A 50 -5.18 -0.30 -2.33
N ALA A 51 -3.92 -0.73 -2.40
CA ALA A 51 -3.15 -0.66 -3.62
C ALA A 51 -3.60 -1.73 -4.63
N PRO A 52 -3.48 -1.44 -5.95
CA PRO A 52 -3.69 -2.46 -6.96
C PRO A 52 -2.68 -3.60 -6.82
N LEU A 53 -3.08 -4.79 -7.29
CA LEU A 53 -2.23 -5.97 -7.28
C LEU A 53 -0.91 -5.67 -8.02
N THR A 54 0.21 -5.81 -7.33
CA THR A 54 1.52 -5.47 -7.86
C THR A 54 2.37 -6.73 -7.93
N ALA A 55 2.93 -7.03 -9.10
CA ALA A 55 3.88 -8.11 -9.27
C ALA A 55 5.26 -7.65 -8.80
N LEU A 56 5.85 -8.38 -7.86
CA LEU A 56 7.22 -8.16 -7.40
C LEU A 56 8.11 -9.32 -7.87
N PRO A 57 9.39 -9.03 -8.20
CA PRO A 57 10.34 -10.08 -8.55
C PRO A 57 10.59 -11.03 -7.37
N ALA A 58 11.29 -12.15 -7.63
CA ALA A 58 11.73 -13.04 -6.55
C ALA A 58 12.78 -12.33 -5.68
N GLY A 59 12.70 -12.51 -4.36
CA GLY A 59 13.53 -11.78 -3.42
C GLY A 59 12.83 -11.40 -2.12
N THR A 60 13.50 -10.57 -1.33
CA THR A 60 12.94 -10.01 -0.10
C THR A 60 12.58 -8.56 -0.35
N HIS A 61 11.31 -8.22 -0.13
CA HIS A 61 10.77 -6.87 -0.31
C HIS A 61 10.35 -6.30 1.03
N SER A 62 10.57 -5.00 1.23
CA SER A 62 10.27 -4.29 2.47
C SER A 62 9.20 -3.24 2.19
N ILE A 63 7.95 -3.63 2.40
CA ILE A 63 6.81 -2.79 2.02
C ILE A 63 6.47 -1.82 3.13
N THR A 64 6.37 -0.54 2.81
CA THR A 64 5.92 0.54 3.69
C THR A 64 4.76 1.29 3.05
N ALA A 65 3.96 1.95 3.88
CA ALA A 65 2.88 2.82 3.46
C ALA A 65 3.08 4.22 4.07
N VAL A 66 3.10 5.24 3.22
CA VAL A 66 3.27 6.64 3.61
C VAL A 66 1.96 7.36 3.39
N PHE A 67 1.30 7.77 4.47
CA PHE A 67 0.10 8.59 4.43
C PHE A 67 0.46 10.08 4.29
N ILE A 68 -0.13 10.72 3.29
CA ILE A 68 0.00 12.13 2.95
C ILE A 68 -1.39 12.77 3.09
N PRO A 69 -1.63 13.59 4.12
CA PRO A 69 -2.92 14.21 4.35
C PRO A 69 -3.19 15.31 3.32
N THR A 70 -4.44 15.43 2.87
CA THR A 70 -4.88 16.54 2.00
C THR A 70 -4.81 17.88 2.72
N ASN A 71 -5.04 17.89 4.04
CA ASN A 71 -4.91 19.08 4.88
C ASN A 71 -3.83 18.86 5.96
N PRO A 72 -2.58 19.31 5.72
CA PRO A 72 -1.49 19.14 6.66
C PRO A 72 -1.61 19.98 7.94
N ALA A 73 -2.55 20.94 8.01
CA ALA A 73 -2.82 21.68 9.24
C ALA A 73 -3.68 20.87 10.25
N ASN A 74 -4.45 19.89 9.75
CA ASN A 74 -5.36 19.09 10.57
C ASN A 74 -4.82 17.67 10.85
N PHE A 75 -3.96 17.15 9.98
CA PHE A 75 -3.40 15.80 10.08
C PHE A 75 -1.91 15.84 9.78
N THR A 76 -1.14 15.03 10.49
CA THR A 76 0.29 14.85 10.25
C THR A 76 0.53 13.70 9.26
N PRO A 77 1.48 13.82 8.33
CA PRO A 77 1.96 12.68 7.56
C PRO A 77 2.45 11.55 8.48
N SER A 78 2.25 10.30 8.08
CA SER A 78 2.65 9.14 8.88
C SER A 78 3.14 7.99 8.01
N THR A 79 4.17 7.31 8.47
CA THR A 79 4.70 6.10 7.82
C THR A 79 4.33 4.87 8.64
N SER A 80 3.85 3.82 7.98
CA SER A 80 3.54 2.54 8.63
C SER A 80 4.80 1.79 9.05
N ASN A 81 4.61 0.74 9.85
CA ASN A 81 5.65 -0.27 10.03
C ASN A 81 5.98 -0.94 8.69
N THR A 82 7.22 -1.40 8.55
CA THR A 82 7.67 -2.19 7.41
C THR A 82 7.10 -3.61 7.49
N VAL A 83 6.52 -4.07 6.39
CA VAL A 83 6.09 -5.45 6.19
C VAL A 83 7.05 -6.12 5.23
N THR A 84 7.77 -7.13 5.71
CA THR A 84 8.67 -7.90 4.86
C THR A 84 7.91 -9.02 4.17
N VAL A 85 7.96 -9.05 2.83
CA VAL A 85 7.43 -10.15 2.03
C VAL A 85 8.57 -10.84 1.29
N LYS A 86 8.55 -12.16 1.25
CA LYS A 86 9.60 -12.97 0.64
C LYS A 86 9.00 -13.88 -0.43
N PHE A 87 9.71 -13.93 -1.55
CA PHE A 87 9.23 -14.38 -2.84
C PHE A 87 10.21 -15.30 -3.55
#